data_AF-A0A1B8W9Q2-F1
#
_entry.id   AF-A0A1B8W9Q2-F1
#
_cell.length_a   1.000
_cell.length_b   1.000
_cell.length_c   1.000
_cell.angle_alpha   90.00
_cell.angle_beta   90.00
_cell.angle_gamma   90.00
#
_symmetry.space_group_name_H-M   'P 1'
#
loop_
_entity.id
_entity.type
_entity.pdbx_description
1 polymer ?
#
loop_
_entity_poly.entity_id
_entity_poly.type
_entity_poly.pdbx_seq_one_letter_code
_entity_poly.pdbx_strand_id
1 'polypeptide(L)' 'MNKSLPQFKSAQEAMTYFEKYGRLEYFGRGTDMARIINYHVKDGRLLRIYIYDNGKVEYINQGQ' A
#
# COMPACT_ATOMS: atom_id res chain seq x y z
N MET A 1 13.80 10.97 7.53
CA MET A 1 14.20 9.83 6.67
C MET A 1 12.93 9.19 6.13
N ASN A 2 12.61 9.39 4.85
CA ASN A 2 11.53 8.65 4.19
C ASN A 2 11.94 7.18 4.12
N LYS A 3 11.45 6.36 5.05
CA LYS A 3 11.59 4.90 4.93
C LYS A 3 10.81 4.49 3.69
N SER A 4 11.52 4.09 2.65
CA SER A 4 10.93 3.49 1.45
C SER A 4 10.24 2.19 1.85
N LEU A 5 9.01 2.01 1.38
CA LEU A 5 8.30 0.74 1.53
C LEU A 5 9.00 -0.35 0.71
N PRO A 6 8.90 -1.63 1.14
CA PRO A 6 9.44 -2.74 0.38
C PRO A 6 8.88 -2.75 -1.05
N GLN A 7 9.72 -3.20 -1.99
CA GLN A 7 9.38 -3.34 -3.40
C GLN A 7 9.19 -4.82 -3.72
N PHE A 8 8.19 -5.13 -4.54
CA PHE A 8 7.79 -6.49 -4.89
C PHE A 8 7.81 -6.69 -6.41
N LYS A 9 7.64 -7.93 -6.87
CA LYS A 9 7.61 -8.26 -8.31
C LYS A 9 6.22 -8.02 -8.93
N SER A 10 5.18 -7.91 -8.11
CA SER A 10 3.80 -7.69 -8.56
C SER A 10 2.93 -7.08 -7.46
N ALA A 11 1.81 -6.47 -7.86
CA ALA A 11 0.78 -6.02 -6.90
C ALA A 11 0.28 -7.17 -6.00
N GLN A 12 0.14 -8.38 -6.54
CA GLN A 12 -0.34 -9.53 -5.77
C GLN A 12 0.63 -9.88 -4.64
N GLU A 13 1.94 -9.91 -4.94
CA GLU A 13 2.98 -10.18 -3.94
C GLU A 13 3.00 -9.10 -2.85
N ALA A 14 2.86 -7.82 -3.24
CA ALA A 14 2.74 -6.72 -2.30
C ALA A 14 1.53 -6.88 -1.37
N MET A 15 0.35 -7.18 -1.93
CA MET A 15 -0.87 -7.38 -1.15
C MET A 15 -0.72 -8.54 -0.15
N THR A 16 -0.24 -9.69 -0.62
CA THR A 16 0.01 -10.86 0.23
C THR A 16 1.01 -10.58 1.34
N TYR A 17 2.01 -9.72 1.11
CA TYR A 17 2.93 -9.30 2.17
C TYR A 17 2.22 -8.46 3.25
N PHE A 18 1.45 -7.43 2.87
CA PHE A 18 0.81 -6.53 3.84
C PHE A 18 -0.31 -7.20 4.63
N GLU A 19 -1.04 -8.15 4.02
CA GLU A 19 -2.08 -8.95 4.68
C GLU A 19 -1.55 -9.79 5.86
N LYS A 20 -0.25 -10.14 5.87
CA LYS A 20 0.37 -10.84 7.02
C LYS A 20 0.37 -9.97 8.29
N TYR A 21 0.45 -8.66 8.13
CA TYR A 21 0.65 -7.69 9.20
C TYR A 21 -0.53 -6.75 9.44
N GLY A 22 -1.61 -6.90 8.67
CA GLY A 22 -2.81 -6.07 8.80
C GLY A 22 -3.90 -6.45 7.79
N ARG A 23 -4.92 -5.61 7.66
CA ARG A 23 -6.01 -5.78 6.70
C ARG A 23 -5.89 -4.74 5.60
N LEU A 24 -6.01 -5.17 4.34
CA LEU A 24 -6.09 -4.28 3.20
C LEU A 24 -7.56 -4.03 2.85
N GLU A 25 -7.91 -2.77 2.62
CA GLU A 25 -9.23 -2.36 2.17
C GLU A 25 -9.07 -1.48 0.93
N TYR A 26 -9.69 -1.89 -0.17
CA TYR A 26 -9.63 -1.12 -1.41
C TYR A 26 -10.41 0.19 -1.23
N PHE A 27 -9.72 1.31 -1.45
CA PHE A 27 -10.33 2.64 -1.36
C PHE A 27 -10.70 3.19 -2.74
N GLY A 28 -9.88 2.92 -3.75
CA GLY A 28 -10.09 3.44 -5.10
C GLY A 28 -8.89 3.25 -6.00
N ARG A 29 -8.92 3.90 -7.17
CA ARG A 29 -7.83 3.89 -8.15
C ARG A 29 -7.11 5.23 -8.12
N GLY A 30 -5.79 5.20 -8.00
CA GLY A 30 -4.95 6.40 -7.92
C GLY A 30 -4.46 6.88 -9.27
N THR A 31 -3.95 5.95 -10.07
CA THR A 31 -3.54 6.15 -11.46
C THR A 31 -3.93 4.92 -12.27
N ASP A 32 -3.69 4.92 -13.59
CA ASP A 32 -3.95 3.73 -14.40
C ASP A 32 -3.18 2.50 -13.92
N MET A 33 -2.03 2.69 -13.27
CA MET A 33 -1.15 1.61 -12.82
C MET A 33 -1.17 1.38 -11.31
N ALA A 34 -1.99 2.11 -10.54
CA ALA A 34 -1.95 2.08 -9.07
C ALA A 34 -3.33 2.04 -8.40
N ARG A 35 -3.45 1.18 -7.38
CA ARG A 35 -4.61 1.08 -6.49
C ARG A 35 -4.33 1.81 -5.19
N ILE A 36 -5.33 2.51 -4.67
CA ILE A 36 -5.30 3.13 -3.35
C ILE A 36 -5.86 2.13 -2.36
N ILE A 37 -5.05 1.80 -1.35
CA ILE A 37 -5.39 0.84 -0.31
C ILE A 37 -5.36 1.54 1.05
N ASN A 38 -6.45 1.42 1.80
CA ASN A 38 -6.47 1.66 3.24
C ASN A 38 -5.87 0.43 3.93
N TYR A 39 -4.71 0.59 4.54
CA TYR A 39 -4.01 -0.47 5.25
C TYR A 39 -4.18 -0.31 6.75
N HIS A 40 -4.98 -1.20 7.35
CA HIS A 40 -5.21 -1.29 8.79
C HIS A 40 -4.15 -2.21 9.40
N VAL A 41 -3.10 -1.64 9.97
CA VAL A 41 -2.01 -2.38 10.59
C VAL A 41 -2.51 -3.05 11.88
N LYS A 42 -2.01 -4.26 12.19
CA LYS A 42 -2.36 -4.98 13.43
C LYS A 42 -2.09 -4.19 14.71
N ASP A 43 -1.20 -3.21 14.67
CA ASP A 43 -0.90 -2.32 15.81
C ASP A 43 -1.88 -1.14 15.96
N GLY A 44 -2.96 -1.10 15.16
CA GLY A 44 -4.01 -0.10 15.24
C GLY A 44 -3.81 1.12 14.34
N ARG A 45 -2.67 1.24 13.65
CA ARG A 45 -2.43 2.35 12.70
C ARG A 45 -3.24 2.14 11.42
N LEU A 46 -3.77 3.24 10.89
CA LEU A 46 -4.33 3.30 9.55
C LEU A 46 -3.37 4.06 8.64
N LEU A 47 -2.94 3.41 7.56
CA LEU A 47 -2.08 3.99 6.54
C LEU A 47 -2.84 3.98 5.21
N ARG A 48 -2.60 4.98 4.37
CA ARG A 48 -3.07 4.95 2.98
C ARG A 48 -1.87 4.82 2.05
N ILE A 49 -1.87 3.79 1.22
CA ILE A 49 -0.75 3.46 0.33
C ILE A 49 -1.23 3.29 -1.11
N TYR A 50 -0.35 3.59 -2.06
CA TYR A 50 -0.45 3.13 -3.44
C TYR A 50 0.19 1.76 -3.57
N ILE A 51 -0.48 0.82 -4.22
CA ILE A 51 0.10 -0.43 -4.72
C ILE A 51 0.03 -0.39 -6.24
N TYR A 52 1.20 -0.40 -6.88
CA TYR A 52 1.33 -0.40 -8.33
C TYR A 52 1.31 -1.83 -8.89
N ASP A 53 0.86 -1.99 -10.13
CA ASP A 53 0.76 -3.32 -10.77
C ASP A 53 2.13 -4.04 -10.85
N ASN A 54 3.23 -3.27 -10.96
CA ASN A 54 4.60 -3.79 -10.95
C ASN A 54 5.15 -4.15 -9.56
N GLY A 55 4.35 -4.04 -8.49
CA GLY A 55 4.76 -4.34 -7.12
C GLY A 55 5.47 -3.20 -6.39
N LYS A 56 5.58 -2.01 -6.98
CA LYS A 56 5.98 -0.80 -6.25
C LYS A 56 4.91 -0.40 -5.24
N VAL A 57 5.35 0.09 -4.07
CA VAL A 57 4.45 0.58 -3.01
C VAL A 57 4.92 1.93 -2.50
N GLU A 58 4.00 2.87 -2.35
CA GLU A 58 4.28 4.23 -1.87
C GLU A 58 3.25 4.68 -0.85
N TYR A 59 3.67 5.50 0.12
CA TYR A 59 2.71 6.18 0.99
C TYR A 59 1.96 7.24 0.19
N ILE A 60 0.66 7.37 0.46
CA ILE A 60 -0.07 8.57 0.04
C ILE A 60 0.27 9.65 1.06
N ASN A 61 1.12 10.60 0.67
CA ASN A 61 1.26 11.83 1.43
C ASN A 61 -0.07 12.57 1.34
N GLN A 62 -0.88 12.50 2.39
CA GLN A 62 -1.89 13.54 2.61
C GLN A 62 -1.08 14.81 2.89
N GLY A 63 -1.07 15.74 1.94
CA GLY A 63 -0.32 16.98 2.05
C GLY A 63 -0.59 17.67 3.37
N GLN A 64 0.49 18.12 4.02
CA GLN A 64 0.46 19.35 4.80
C GLN A 64 0.32 20.54 3.84
#